data_AF-A0A8H4ZFX7-F1
#
_entry.id   AF-A0A8H4ZFX7-F1
#
_cell.length_a   1.000
_cell.length_b   1.000
_cell.length_c   1.000
_cell.angle_alpha   90.00
_cell.angle_beta   90.00
_cell.angle_gamma   90.00
#
_symmetry.space_group_name_H-M   'P 1'
#
loop_
_entity.id
_entity.type
_entity.pdbx_description
1 polymer ?
#
loop_
_entity_poly.entity_id
_entity_poly.type
_entity_poly.pdbx_seq_one_letter_code
_entity_poly.pdbx_strand_id
1 'polypeptide(L)'
;MLENITYGTYILFGLLTWIGAAFIWFVVPETKRLSLEEMDIIFGSEGTALADNERMAEINREIGLDNIIYRDQSTHHTEVPEKEML
;
A
#
# COMPACT_ATOMS: atom_id res chain seq x y z
N MET A 1 27.13 -33.85 24.57
CA MET A 1 26.55 -33.24 23.34
C MET A 1 26.96 -31.78 23.17
N LEU A 2 26.89 -30.93 24.21
CA LEU A 2 27.35 -29.54 24.14
C LEU A 2 28.88 -29.37 24.08
N GLU A 3 29.66 -30.32 24.60
CA GLU A 3 31.14 -30.26 24.62
C GLU A 3 31.79 -30.30 23.22
N ASN A 4 31.10 -30.82 22.20
CA ASN A 4 31.60 -30.89 20.83
C ASN A 4 31.22 -29.68 19.97
N ILE A 5 30.47 -28.72 20.52
CA ILE A 5 30.17 -27.45 19.85
C ILE A 5 31.41 -26.58 19.99
N THR A 6 32.27 -26.64 18.98
CA THR A 6 33.49 -25.85 18.90
C THR A 6 33.23 -24.48 18.28
N TYR A 7 34.28 -23.67 18.14
CA TYR A 7 34.17 -22.31 17.60
C TYR A 7 33.52 -22.22 16.20
N GLY A 8 33.50 -23.33 15.44
CA GLY A 8 32.88 -23.40 14.11
C GLY A 8 31.41 -22.98 14.07
N THR A 9 30.67 -23.19 15.17
CA THR A 9 29.26 -22.78 15.27
C THR A 9 29.09 -21.26 15.27
N TYR A 10 30.01 -20.51 15.87
CA TYR A 10 29.99 -19.03 15.81
C TYR A 10 30.27 -18.53 14.39
N ILE A 11 31.14 -19.21 13.65
CA ILE A 11 31.42 -18.87 12.24
C ILE A 11 30.18 -19.15 11.37
N LEU A 12 29.50 -20.28 11.59
CA LEU A 12 28.27 -20.61 10.88
C LEU A 12 27.18 -19.57 11.13
N PHE A 13 26.93 -19.21 12.39
CA PHE A 13 25.94 -18.17 12.72
C PHE A 13 26.35 -16.80 12.20
N GLY A 14 27.64 -16.46 12.26
CA GLY A 14 28.16 -15.22 11.68
C GLY A 14 27.90 -15.15 10.18
N LEU A 15 28.17 -16.22 9.45
CA LEU A 15 27.98 -16.30 8.00
C LEU A 15 26.49 -16.29 7.62
N LEU A 16 25.64 -17.04 8.33
CA LEU A 16 24.19 -17.00 8.15
C LEU A 16 23.62 -15.60 8.42
N THR A 17 24.07 -14.94 9.49
CA THR A 17 23.65 -13.57 9.81
C THR A 17 24.09 -12.59 8.74
N TRP A 18 25.30 -12.73 8.21
CA TRP A 18 25.83 -11.85 7.16
C TRP A 18 25.08 -12.02 5.83
N ILE A 19 24.76 -13.26 5.45
CA ILE A 19 23.90 -13.55 4.30
C ILE A 19 22.51 -12.95 4.51
N GLY A 20 21.93 -13.13 5.70
CA GLY A 20 20.63 -12.55 6.04
C GLY A 20 20.63 -11.02 5.98
N ALA A 21 21.68 -10.38 6.48
CA ALA A 21 21.85 -8.93 6.41
C ALA A 21 21.97 -8.44 4.96
N ALA A 22 22.74 -9.14 4.13
CA ALA A 22 22.83 -8.83 2.70
C ALA A 22 21.48 -9.01 1.99
N PHE A 23 20.74 -10.09 2.29
CA PHE A 23 19.40 -10.30 1.76
C PHE A 23 18.45 -9.16 2.13
N ILE A 24 18.42 -8.75 3.39
CA ILE A 24 17.59 -7.63 3.85
C ILE A 24 17.99 -6.34 3.12
N TRP A 25 19.29 -6.07 2.98
CA TRP A 25 19.77 -4.85 2.32
C TRP A 25 19.38 -4.77 0.84
N PHE A 26 19.42 -5.89 0.10
CA PHE A 26 19.16 -5.89 -1.34
C PHE A 26 17.71 -6.19 -1.72
N VAL A 27 16.99 -6.98 -0.92
CA VAL A 27 15.68 -7.55 -1.31
C VAL A 27 14.53 -6.95 -0.52
N VAL A 28 14.77 -6.42 0.68
CA VAL A 28 13.70 -5.90 1.54
C VAL A 28 13.65 -4.37 1.46
N PRO A 29 12.63 -3.78 0.80
CA PRO A 29 12.48 -2.34 0.73
C PRO A 29 12.04 -1.74 2.09
N GLU A 30 12.25 -0.43 2.26
CA GLU A 30 11.87 0.27 3.49
C GLU A 30 10.34 0.33 3.65
N THR A 31 9.83 -0.17 4.77
CA THR A 31 8.37 -0.23 5.07
C THR A 31 7.90 0.86 6.02
N LYS A 32 8.79 1.76 6.43
CA LYS A 32 8.50 2.73 7.49
C LYS A 32 7.61 3.87 6.97
N ARG A 33 6.52 4.15 7.70
CA ARG A 33 5.53 5.22 7.40
C ARG A 33 4.78 5.05 6.07
N LEU A 34 4.76 3.84 5.51
CA LEU A 34 3.86 3.53 4.41
C LEU A 34 2.52 3.04 4.95
N SER A 35 1.44 3.45 4.28
CA SER A 35 0.14 2.79 4.42
C SER A 35 0.21 1.38 3.83
N LEU A 36 -0.77 0.54 4.19
CA LEU A 36 -0.84 -0.84 3.68
C LEU A 36 -0.95 -0.89 2.15
N GLU A 37 -1.66 0.06 1.53
CA GLU A 37 -1.75 0.19 0.07
C GLU A 37 -0.41 0.54 -0.58
N GLU A 38 0.31 1.52 -0.01
CA GLU A 38 1.63 1.91 -0.53
C GLU A 38 2.66 0.78 -0.37
N MET A 39 2.56 0.01 0.71
CA MET A 39 3.43 -1.16 0.95
C MET A 39 3.23 -2.22 -0.14
N ASP A 40 1.98 -2.49 -0.52
CA ASP A 40 1.67 -3.45 -1.58
C ASP A 40 2.27 -3.04 -2.94
N ILE A 41 2.28 -1.73 -3.25
CA ILE A 41 2.92 -1.17 -4.44
C ILE A 41 4.44 -1.38 -4.41
N ILE A 42 5.09 -1.07 -3.28
CA ILE A 42 6.56 -1.21 -3.14
C ILE A 42 7.01 -2.67 -3.18
N PHE A 43 6.22 -3.60 -2.65
CA PHE A 43 6.53 -5.04 -2.71
C PHE A 43 6.21 -5.67 -4.08
N GLY A 44 5.69 -4.89 -5.04
CA GLY A 44 5.41 -5.37 -6.39
C GLY A 44 4.15 -6.22 -6.49
N SER A 45 3.19 -6.09 -5.55
CA SER A 45 1.85 -6.66 -5.70
C SER A 45 0.98 -5.76 -6.60
N GLU A 46 1.52 -5.38 -7.77
CA GLU A 46 0.79 -4.60 -8.79
C GLU A 46 -0.55 -5.23 -9.19
N GLY A 47 -0.75 -6.53 -8.91
CA GLY A 47 -1.98 -7.25 -9.27
C GLY A 47 -3.13 -7.15 -8.27
N THR A 48 -2.90 -6.95 -6.97
CA THR A 48 -3.98 -7.07 -5.96
C THR A 48 -4.74 -5.78 -5.78
N ALA A 49 -4.05 -4.66 -5.55
CA ALA A 49 -4.68 -3.36 -5.36
C ALA A 49 -5.28 -2.79 -6.66
N LEU A 50 -4.61 -2.99 -7.80
CA LEU A 50 -5.11 -2.54 -9.09
C LEU A 50 -6.37 -3.33 -9.51
N ALA A 51 -6.36 -4.66 -9.36
CA ALA A 51 -7.51 -5.49 -9.68
C ALA A 51 -8.68 -5.32 -8.69
N ASP A 52 -8.42 -4.87 -7.46
CA ASP A 52 -9.48 -4.52 -6.51
C ASP A 52 -10.12 -3.17 -6.88
N ASN A 53 -9.31 -2.16 -7.21
CA ASN A 53 -9.80 -0.87 -7.70
C ASN A 53 -10.63 -0.99 -8.98
N GLU A 54 -10.19 -1.81 -9.94
CA GLU A 54 -10.96 -2.07 -11.17
C GLU A 54 -12.31 -2.74 -10.87
N ARG A 55 -12.33 -3.71 -9.96
CA ARG A 55 -13.57 -4.37 -9.51
C ARG A 55 -14.50 -3.39 -8.79
N MET A 56 -13.97 -2.54 -7.93
CA MET A 56 -14.74 -1.51 -7.22
C MET A 56 -15.32 -0.47 -8.20
N ALA A 57 -14.58 -0.08 -9.23
CA ALA A 57 -15.07 0.81 -10.28
C ALA A 57 -16.20 0.18 -11.11
N GLU A 58 -16.11 -1.12 -11.39
CA GLU A 58 -17.18 -1.85 -12.08
C GLU A 58 -18.46 -1.94 -11.23
N ILE A 59 -18.33 -2.24 -9.94
CA ILE A 59 -19.44 -2.30 -8.99
C ILE A 59 -20.10 -0.91 -8.83
N ASN A 60 -19.33 0.17 -8.70
CA ASN A 60 -19.86 1.53 -8.56
C ASN A 60 -20.68 1.96 -9.79
N ARG A 61 -20.23 1.56 -10.99
CA ARG A 61 -20.94 1.81 -12.24
C ARG A 61 -22.24 1.00 -12.33
N GLU A 62 -22.23 -0.25 -11.89
CA GLU A 62 -23.42 -1.12 -11.90
C GLU A 62 -24.50 -0.65 -10.94
N ILE A 63 -24.11 -0.22 -9.73
CA ILE A 63 -25.05 0.23 -8.69
C ILE A 63 -25.50 1.69 -8.93
N GLY A 64 -24.89 2.40 -9.89
CA GLY A 64 -25.25 3.78 -10.23
C GLY A 64 -24.84 4.81 -9.17
N LEU A 65 -23.88 4.46 -8.30
CA LEU A 65 -23.34 5.36 -7.27
C LEU A 65 -22.73 6.61 -7.90
N ASP A 66 -22.08 6.48 -9.06
CA ASP A 66 -21.49 7.60 -9.81
C ASP A 66 -22.54 8.65 -10.18
N ASN A 67 -23.72 8.21 -10.61
CA ASN A 67 -24.82 9.12 -10.96
C ASN A 67 -25.38 9.83 -9.73
N ILE A 68 -25.38 9.20 -8.57
CA ILE A 68 -25.88 9.78 -7.31
C ILE A 68 -24.88 10.82 -6.77
N ILE A 69 -23.59 10.48 -6.75
CA ILE A 69 -22.51 11.39 -6.31
C ILE A 69 -22.41 12.61 -7.24
N TYR A 70 -22.49 12.40 -8.55
CA TYR A 70 -22.50 13.49 -9.54
C TYR A 70 -23.71 14.41 -9.34
N ARG A 71 -24.89 13.84 -9.03
CA ARG A 71 -26.10 14.62 -8.79
C ARG A 71 -26.03 15.43 -7.49
N ASP A 72 -25.47 14.87 -6.42
CA ASP A 72 -25.26 15.53 -5.13
C ASP A 72 -24.30 16.73 -5.23
N GLN A 73 -23.21 16.60 -5.97
CA GLN A 73 -22.28 17.72 -6.24
C GLN A 73 -22.92 18.83 -7.08
N SER A 74 -23.76 18.47 -8.07
CA SER A 74 -24.47 19.46 -8.88
C SER A 74 -25.55 20.23 -8.09
N THR A 75 -26.13 19.65 -7.04
CA THR A 75 -27.06 20.34 -6.15
C THR A 75 -26.39 21.32 -5.20
N HIS A 76 -25.08 21.21 -4.95
CA HIS A 76 -24.37 22.10 -4.03
C HIS A 76 -23.79 23.38 -4.68
N HIS A 77 -23.83 23.50 -6.02
CA HIS A 77 -23.24 24.62 -6.76
C HIS A 77 -24.23 25.71 -7.22
N THR A 78 -25.48 25.70 -6.75
CA THR A 78 -26.47 26.73 -7.11
C THR A 78 -27.18 27.27 -5.88
N GLU A 79 -26.49 28.03 -5.04
CA GLU A 79 -27.12 29.05 -4.18
C GLU A 79 -26.07 29.91 -3.47
N VAL A 80 -25.51 30.90 -4.18
CA VAL A 80 -25.15 32.18 -3.54
C VAL A 80 -25.58 33.29 -4.50
N PRO A 81 -26.74 33.93 -4.28
CA PRO A 81 -27.05 35.19 -4.94
C PRO A 81 -26.08 36.24 -4.40
N GLU A 82 -25.22 36.73 -5.28
CA GLU A 82 -24.36 37.89 -5.09
C GLU A 82 -25.19 39.07 -4.55
N LYS A 83 -24.86 39.53 -3.34
CA LYS A 83 -25.49 40.68 -2.71
C LYS A 83 -24.88 41.98 -3.26
N GLU A 84 -25.77 42.95 -3.49
CA GLU A 84 -25.55 44.41 -3.48
C GLU A 84 -24.76 45.05 -4.65
N MET A 85 -25.49 45.64 -5.61
CA MET A 85 -25.16 46.99 -6.11
C MET A 85 -26.30 47.59 -6.95
N LEU A 86 -26.89 48.66 -6.40
CA LEU A 86 -27.81 49.66 -6.99
C LEU A 86 -29.32 49.34 -7.04
#